data_AF-A0A9X0BIE9-F1
#
_entry.id   AF-A0A9X0BIE9-F1
#
_cell.length_a   1.000
_cell.length_b   1.000
_cell.length_c   1.000
_cell.angle_alpha   90.00
_cell.angle_beta   90.00
_cell.angle_gamma   90.00
#
_symmetry.space_group_name_H-M   'P 1'
#
loop_
_entity.id
_entity.type
_entity.pdbx_description
1 polymer ?
#
loop_
_entity_poly.entity_id
_entity_poly.type
_entity_poly.pdbx_seq_one_letter_code
_entity_poly.pdbx_strand_id
1 'polypeptide(L)'
;MGLSLYSLLQQSPCVVEVFGEVTKIVKQIDRFLYFTLSHALMEFENKRPYHNLPMEAGVIAGPLKVLLDRPDRYIIQRLKVLEARYNHYKIGPDIARGRAFDIRTDFFTAVTDQSAATMAWKMTQDALREFANLNINEIMLNGDHLRRLALKWDQLYHDTLEVATAGGLDGKLRDIAKELYKMRNHFSLCAILNGMEQAQLQVESTLTGFTNAKENHHQYRFQLHTDPSLPFIYPFIVELRRGQHEVLKKIFSFLLYKQFIRGCEEATVANEE
;
A
#
# COMPACT_ATOMS: atom_id res chain seq x y z
N MET A 1 -1.45 -20.37 -10.91
CA MET A 1 -0.33 -20.20 -11.86
C MET A 1 0.76 -19.40 -11.16
N GLY A 2 1.95 -20.00 -11.01
CA GLY A 2 3.07 -19.36 -10.29
C GLY A 2 3.59 -18.16 -11.07
N LEU A 3 3.80 -17.05 -10.37
CA LEU A 3 4.57 -15.92 -10.90
C LEU A 3 5.94 -16.46 -11.31
N SER A 4 6.34 -16.25 -12.57
CA SER A 4 7.70 -16.56 -12.98
C SER A 4 8.67 -15.78 -12.09
N LEU A 5 9.81 -16.37 -11.75
CA LEU A 5 10.83 -15.69 -10.95
C LEU A 5 11.20 -14.33 -11.55
N TYR A 6 11.21 -14.22 -12.87
CA TYR A 6 11.37 -12.95 -13.59
C TYR A 6 10.28 -11.92 -13.24
N SER A 7 9.01 -12.31 -13.23
CA SER A 7 7.91 -11.41 -12.83
C SER A 7 7.98 -10.99 -11.36
N LEU A 8 8.48 -11.86 -10.49
CA LEU A 8 8.73 -11.54 -9.07
C LEU A 8 9.86 -10.51 -8.92
N LEU A 9 10.98 -10.70 -9.65
CA LEU A 9 12.10 -9.75 -9.64
C LEU A 9 11.71 -8.39 -10.23
N GLN A 10 10.81 -8.34 -11.23
CA GLN A 10 10.25 -7.09 -11.75
C GLN A 10 9.36 -6.36 -10.75
N GLN A 11 8.60 -7.08 -9.94
CA GLN A 11 7.68 -6.49 -8.96
C GLN A 11 8.38 -6.06 -7.68
N SER A 12 9.55 -6.64 -7.35
CA SER A 12 10.28 -6.33 -6.12
C SER A 12 11.80 -6.29 -6.37
N PRO A 13 12.32 -5.18 -6.93
CA PRO A 13 13.75 -5.04 -7.26
C PRO A 13 14.68 -5.12 -6.04
N CYS A 14 14.18 -4.84 -4.83
CA CYS A 14 14.92 -4.94 -3.57
C CYS A 14 15.30 -6.39 -3.21
N VAL A 15 14.63 -7.39 -3.78
CA VAL A 15 14.90 -8.82 -3.47
C VAL A 15 16.04 -9.36 -4.35
N VAL A 16 16.49 -8.61 -5.36
CA VAL A 16 17.53 -9.04 -6.31
C VAL A 16 18.85 -9.37 -5.62
N GLU A 17 19.26 -8.59 -4.62
CA GLU A 17 20.48 -8.84 -3.85
C GLU A 17 20.38 -10.15 -3.04
N VAL A 18 19.23 -10.37 -2.39
CA VAL A 18 18.93 -11.60 -1.67
C VAL A 18 18.93 -12.80 -2.62
N PHE A 19 18.34 -12.66 -3.81
CA PHE A 19 18.36 -13.70 -4.84
C PHE A 19 19.77 -13.95 -5.38
N GLY A 20 20.61 -12.93 -5.49
CA GLY A 20 22.03 -13.08 -5.86
C GLY A 20 22.78 -13.94 -4.85
N GLU A 21 22.61 -13.68 -3.54
CA GLU A 21 23.22 -14.48 -2.48
C GLU A 21 22.67 -15.91 -2.43
N VAL A 22 21.35 -16.10 -2.56
CA VAL A 22 20.74 -17.44 -2.67
C VAL A 22 21.28 -18.20 -3.87
N THR A 23 21.48 -17.53 -5.01
CA THR A 23 22.03 -18.17 -6.23
C THR A 23 23.47 -18.65 -6.01
N LYS A 24 24.30 -17.91 -5.25
CA LYS A 24 25.66 -18.34 -4.89
C LYS A 24 25.65 -19.60 -4.03
N ILE A 25 24.73 -19.69 -3.06
CA ILE A 25 24.57 -20.85 -2.18
C ILE A 25 24.07 -22.06 -2.98
N VAL A 26 23.01 -21.87 -3.78
CA VAL A 26 22.37 -22.93 -4.58
C VAL A 26 23.33 -23.51 -5.63
N LYS A 27 24.31 -22.73 -6.11
CA LYS A 27 25.37 -23.22 -7.04
C LYS A 27 26.06 -24.49 -6.55
N GLN A 28 26.22 -24.65 -5.23
CA GLN A 28 26.90 -25.80 -4.62
C GLN A 28 25.96 -26.99 -4.34
N ILE A 29 24.64 -26.76 -4.38
CA ILE A 29 23.62 -27.70 -3.91
C ILE A 29 22.82 -28.29 -5.08
N ASP A 30 22.38 -27.45 -6.02
CA ASP A 30 21.54 -27.85 -7.14
C ASP A 30 21.90 -27.06 -8.40
N ARG A 31 22.44 -27.78 -9.38
CA ARG A 31 22.91 -27.20 -10.64
C ARG A 31 21.76 -26.73 -11.53
N PHE A 32 20.62 -27.42 -11.52
CA PHE A 32 19.44 -27.05 -12.31
C PHE A 32 18.77 -25.79 -11.75
N LEU A 33 18.62 -25.73 -10.43
CA LEU A 33 18.06 -24.56 -9.75
C LEU A 33 19.00 -23.35 -9.89
N TYR A 34 20.32 -23.57 -9.79
CA TYR A 34 21.32 -22.54 -10.07
C TYR A 34 21.19 -21.97 -11.49
N PHE A 35 21.08 -22.81 -12.52
CA PHE A 35 20.90 -22.34 -13.90
C PHE A 35 19.59 -21.57 -14.07
N THR A 36 18.51 -22.03 -13.45
CA THR A 36 17.20 -21.36 -13.52
C THR A 36 17.23 -19.98 -12.86
N LEU A 37 17.80 -19.88 -11.65
CA LEU A 37 17.96 -18.62 -10.91
C LEU A 37 18.92 -17.67 -11.64
N SER A 38 20.07 -18.17 -12.09
CA SER A 38 21.07 -17.37 -12.82
C SER A 38 20.52 -16.86 -14.14
N HIS A 39 19.78 -17.69 -14.88
CA HIS A 39 19.14 -17.28 -16.12
C HIS A 39 18.05 -16.23 -15.86
N ALA A 40 17.24 -16.37 -14.82
CA ALA A 40 16.24 -15.37 -14.47
C ALA A 40 16.86 -14.04 -14.00
N LEU A 41 17.96 -14.09 -13.24
CA LEU A 41 18.74 -12.91 -12.84
C LEU A 41 19.42 -12.24 -14.03
N MET A 42 20.05 -13.02 -14.90
CA MET A 42 20.69 -12.54 -16.13
C MET A 42 19.65 -11.93 -17.09
N GLU A 43 18.50 -12.59 -17.28
CA GLU A 43 17.39 -12.03 -18.05
C GLU A 43 16.82 -10.76 -17.41
N PHE A 44 16.72 -10.71 -16.07
CA PHE A 44 16.34 -9.52 -15.35
C PHE A 44 17.36 -8.39 -15.52
N GLU A 45 18.66 -8.66 -15.43
CA GLU A 45 19.75 -7.69 -15.61
C GLU A 45 19.91 -7.24 -17.07
N ASN A 46 19.83 -8.14 -18.04
CA ASN A 46 19.87 -7.83 -19.47
C ASN A 46 18.62 -7.06 -19.90
N LYS A 47 17.47 -7.36 -19.28
CA LYS A 47 16.24 -6.59 -19.42
C LYS A 47 16.06 -5.59 -18.29
N ARG A 48 17.14 -5.14 -17.60
CA ARG A 48 17.19 -3.85 -16.88
C ARG A 48 17.53 -2.82 -17.96
N PRO A 49 16.53 -2.23 -18.63
CA PRO A 49 16.76 -1.15 -19.57
C PRO A 49 17.29 0.11 -18.85
N TYR A 50 17.24 0.19 -17.52
CA TYR A 50 17.19 1.47 -16.78
C TYR A 50 18.56 1.99 -16.32
N HIS A 51 19.59 1.15 -16.24
CA HIS A 51 20.94 1.63 -15.89
C HIS A 51 21.63 2.38 -17.04
N ASN A 52 21.16 2.19 -18.27
CA ASN A 52 21.74 2.78 -19.48
C ASN A 52 20.76 3.62 -20.31
N LEU A 53 19.51 3.80 -19.87
CA LEU A 53 18.61 4.74 -20.53
C LEU A 53 19.08 6.16 -20.17
N PRO A 54 19.39 7.02 -21.16
CA PRO A 54 19.68 8.41 -20.88
C PRO A 54 18.46 8.98 -20.17
N MET A 55 18.65 9.34 -18.90
CA MET A 55 17.61 9.97 -18.11
C MET A 55 17.29 11.29 -18.77
N GLU A 56 16.21 11.35 -19.56
CA GLU A 56 15.79 12.61 -20.14
C GLU A 56 15.43 13.53 -18.99
N ALA A 57 16.25 14.57 -18.79
CA ALA A 57 16.07 15.53 -17.71
C ALA A 57 14.62 16.07 -17.66
N GLY A 58 13.91 16.07 -18.79
CA GLY A 58 12.49 16.46 -18.89
C GLY A 58 11.52 15.62 -18.07
N VAL A 59 11.80 14.33 -17.83
CA VAL A 59 10.92 13.40 -17.09
C VAL A 59 10.79 13.80 -15.60
N ILE A 60 11.79 14.50 -15.07
CA ILE A 60 11.83 14.98 -13.68
C ILE A 60 11.81 16.51 -13.61
N ALA A 61 12.69 17.17 -14.36
CA ALA A 61 12.82 18.62 -14.32
C ALA A 61 11.58 19.33 -14.89
N GLY A 62 10.87 18.74 -15.84
CA GLY A 62 9.62 19.28 -16.38
C GLY A 62 8.55 19.40 -15.29
N PRO A 63 8.12 18.29 -14.67
CA PRO A 63 7.18 18.31 -13.55
C PRO A 63 7.62 19.23 -12.40
N LEU A 64 8.88 19.16 -11.96
CA LEU A 64 9.36 20.02 -10.87
C LEU A 64 9.32 21.52 -11.20
N LYS A 65 9.60 21.91 -12.45
CA LYS A 65 9.46 23.31 -12.89
C LYS A 65 8.01 23.79 -12.75
N VAL A 66 7.04 22.96 -13.14
CA VAL A 66 5.61 23.30 -13.00
C VAL A 66 5.24 23.52 -11.54
N LEU A 67 5.75 22.69 -10.63
CA LEU A 67 5.51 22.85 -9.19
C LEU A 67 6.16 24.12 -8.63
N LEU A 68 7.38 24.44 -9.07
CA LEU A 68 8.16 25.58 -8.58
C LEU A 68 7.76 26.93 -9.21
N ASP A 69 6.99 26.92 -10.30
CA ASP A 69 6.48 28.14 -10.95
C ASP A 69 5.49 28.90 -10.05
N ARG A 70 4.77 28.18 -9.17
CA ARG A 70 3.79 28.76 -8.25
C ARG A 70 3.94 28.15 -6.85
N PRO A 71 5.00 28.51 -6.11
CA PRO A 71 5.27 27.91 -4.81
C PRO A 71 4.23 28.36 -3.78
N ASP A 72 3.69 27.40 -3.04
CA ASP A 72 2.82 27.66 -1.89
C ASP A 72 3.62 27.70 -0.57
N ARG A 73 2.93 28.01 0.54
CA ARG A 73 3.55 28.08 1.89
C ARG A 73 4.11 26.75 2.39
N TYR A 74 3.76 25.63 1.76
CA TYR A 74 4.17 24.27 2.10
C TYR A 74 5.17 23.68 1.09
N ILE A 75 5.71 24.51 0.19
CA ILE A 75 6.58 24.03 -0.90
C ILE A 75 7.77 23.21 -0.39
N ILE A 76 8.38 23.62 0.72
CA ILE A 76 9.52 22.90 1.31
C ILE A 76 9.11 21.50 1.78
N GLN A 77 7.97 21.37 2.45
CA GLN A 77 7.44 20.09 2.89
C GLN A 77 7.03 19.22 1.70
N ARG A 78 6.37 19.81 0.69
CA ARG A 78 6.03 19.11 -0.56
C ARG A 78 7.28 18.57 -1.25
N LEU A 79 8.37 19.35 -1.32
CA LEU A 79 9.63 18.89 -1.88
C LEU A 79 10.24 17.73 -1.09
N LYS A 80 10.14 17.72 0.25
CA LYS A 80 10.56 16.57 1.07
C LYS A 80 9.73 15.30 0.82
N VAL A 81 8.41 15.45 0.66
CA VAL A 81 7.53 14.33 0.26
C VAL A 81 7.96 13.79 -1.11
N LEU A 82 8.22 14.69 -2.06
CA LEU A 82 8.68 14.30 -3.41
C LEU A 82 10.09 13.69 -3.40
N GLU A 83 10.97 14.10 -2.51
CA GLU A 83 12.27 13.45 -2.32
C GLU A 83 12.11 12.00 -1.85
N ALA A 84 11.20 11.75 -0.90
CA ALA A 84 10.87 10.40 -0.47
C ALA A 84 10.28 9.56 -1.63
N ARG A 85 9.36 10.14 -2.41
CA ARG A 85 8.81 9.49 -3.62
C ARG A 85 9.87 9.18 -4.65
N TYR A 86 10.80 10.12 -4.88
CA TYR A 86 11.87 9.96 -5.86
C TYR A 86 12.76 8.76 -5.52
N ASN A 87 13.00 8.50 -4.23
CA ASN A 87 13.76 7.32 -3.80
C ASN A 87 13.09 6.00 -4.19
N HIS A 88 11.77 5.93 -4.25
CA HIS A 88 11.03 4.79 -4.78
C HIS A 88 11.00 4.78 -6.31
N TYR A 89 10.71 5.94 -6.92
CA TYR A 89 10.63 6.10 -8.37
C TYR A 89 11.91 5.67 -9.09
N LYS A 90 13.09 6.07 -8.58
CA LYS A 90 14.39 5.81 -9.24
C LYS A 90 14.76 4.32 -9.36
N ILE A 91 14.13 3.46 -8.55
CA ILE A 91 14.32 2.00 -8.59
C ILE A 91 13.06 1.25 -9.05
N GLY A 92 11.98 1.97 -9.37
CA GLY A 92 10.65 1.42 -9.60
C GLY A 92 10.32 1.15 -11.08
N PRO A 93 9.15 0.56 -11.37
CA PRO A 93 8.69 0.27 -12.72
C PRO A 93 8.27 1.52 -13.51
N ASP A 94 8.11 2.68 -12.88
CA ASP A 94 7.64 3.90 -13.56
C ASP A 94 8.75 4.64 -14.30
N ILE A 95 9.91 4.89 -13.67
CA ILE A 95 11.11 5.39 -14.38
C ILE A 95 11.46 4.45 -15.54
N ALA A 96 11.23 3.19 -15.27
CA ALA A 96 11.46 2.09 -16.17
C ALA A 96 10.60 2.15 -17.44
N ARG A 97 9.35 2.56 -17.30
CA ARG A 97 8.43 2.73 -18.42
C ARG A 97 8.54 4.12 -19.06
N GLY A 98 9.54 4.92 -18.68
CA GLY A 98 9.68 6.30 -19.14
C GLY A 98 8.52 7.20 -18.70
N ARG A 99 7.82 6.84 -17.62
CA ARG A 99 6.70 7.63 -17.11
C ARG A 99 7.24 8.86 -16.39
N ALA A 100 6.60 10.00 -16.62
CA ALA A 100 6.92 11.25 -15.92
C ALA A 100 6.85 11.07 -14.40
N PHE A 101 7.77 11.75 -13.69
CA PHE A 101 7.77 11.77 -12.24
C PHE A 101 6.49 12.44 -11.72
N ASP A 102 5.74 11.74 -10.87
CA ASP A 102 4.48 12.23 -10.33
C ASP A 102 4.72 13.22 -9.18
N ILE A 103 4.41 14.48 -9.43
CA ILE A 103 4.55 15.58 -8.47
C ILE A 103 3.30 15.82 -7.60
N ARG A 104 2.22 15.04 -7.77
CA ARG A 104 0.98 15.24 -7.02
C ARG A 104 1.19 14.95 -5.53
N THR A 105 0.81 15.89 -4.67
CA THR A 105 0.93 15.77 -3.21
C THR A 105 -0.44 15.87 -2.55
N ASP A 106 -1.46 15.27 -3.17
CA ASP A 106 -2.87 15.37 -2.75
C ASP A 106 -3.06 14.83 -1.33
N PHE A 107 -2.43 13.69 -1.02
CA PHE A 107 -2.47 13.11 0.31
C PHE A 107 -1.83 14.03 1.37
N PHE A 108 -0.62 14.54 1.12
CA PHE A 108 0.04 15.52 1.99
C PHE A 108 -0.84 16.74 2.26
N THR A 109 -1.45 17.27 1.20
CA THR A 109 -2.35 18.43 1.28
C THR A 109 -3.57 18.09 2.15
N ALA A 110 -4.17 16.92 1.96
CA ALA A 110 -5.28 16.47 2.78
C ALA A 110 -4.89 16.30 4.26
N VAL A 111 -3.73 15.71 4.57
CA VAL A 111 -3.23 15.56 5.95
C VAL A 111 -3.01 16.92 6.62
N THR A 112 -2.53 17.90 5.86
CA THR A 112 -2.25 19.24 6.36
C THR A 112 -3.53 20.04 6.62
N ASP A 113 -4.50 19.98 5.69
CA ASP A 113 -5.66 20.88 5.70
C ASP A 113 -6.90 20.30 6.38
N GLN A 114 -7.05 18.97 6.45
CA GLN A 114 -8.28 18.32 6.95
C GLN A 114 -8.12 17.79 8.37
N SER A 115 -9.23 17.63 9.10
CA SER A 115 -9.22 16.93 10.39
C SER A 115 -8.95 15.43 10.21
N ALA A 116 -8.39 14.77 11.23
CA ALA A 116 -8.15 13.32 11.19
C ALA A 116 -9.46 12.53 10.99
N ALA A 117 -10.53 12.94 11.67
CA ALA A 117 -11.85 12.34 11.54
C ALA A 117 -12.42 12.50 10.13
N THR A 118 -12.31 13.69 9.53
CA THR A 118 -12.75 13.94 8.14
C THR A 118 -12.00 13.07 7.15
N MET A 119 -10.69 12.90 7.32
CA MET A 119 -9.88 12.03 6.45
C MET A 119 -10.26 10.56 6.61
N ALA A 120 -10.34 10.07 7.85
CA ALA A 120 -10.73 8.69 8.14
C ALA A 120 -12.12 8.38 7.57
N TRP A 121 -13.06 9.32 7.67
CA TRP A 121 -14.38 9.21 7.07
C TRP A 121 -14.32 9.08 5.55
N LYS A 122 -13.60 9.99 4.86
CA LYS A 122 -13.46 9.95 3.40
C LYS A 122 -12.79 8.65 2.91
N MET A 123 -11.71 8.25 3.56
CA MET A 123 -11.03 6.97 3.25
C MET A 123 -11.96 5.77 3.42
N THR A 124 -12.80 5.79 4.45
CA THR A 124 -13.79 4.73 4.70
C THR A 124 -14.85 4.69 3.61
N GLN A 125 -15.39 5.85 3.22
CA GLN A 125 -16.37 5.94 2.14
C GLN A 125 -15.79 5.50 0.79
N ASP A 126 -14.55 5.90 0.48
CA ASP A 126 -13.89 5.52 -0.76
C ASP A 126 -13.54 4.02 -0.79
N ALA A 127 -13.11 3.46 0.34
CA ALA A 127 -12.91 2.02 0.47
C ALA A 127 -14.24 1.27 0.32
N LEU A 128 -15.30 1.70 1.01
CA LEU A 128 -16.63 1.09 0.91
C LEU A 128 -17.14 0.98 -0.52
N ARG A 129 -16.97 2.04 -1.32
CA ARG A 129 -17.36 2.04 -2.74
C ARG A 129 -16.64 0.98 -3.54
N GLU A 130 -15.36 0.77 -3.29
CA GLU A 130 -14.59 -0.28 -3.97
C GLU A 130 -14.98 -1.67 -3.49
N PHE A 131 -15.13 -1.86 -2.18
CA PHE A 131 -15.56 -3.12 -1.58
C PHE A 131 -16.96 -3.53 -2.06
N ALA A 132 -17.88 -2.57 -2.27
CA ALA A 132 -19.23 -2.83 -2.77
C ALA A 132 -19.26 -3.53 -4.15
N ASN A 133 -18.16 -3.45 -4.92
CA ASN A 133 -18.04 -4.10 -6.21
C ASN A 133 -17.37 -5.48 -6.15
N LEU A 134 -16.90 -5.91 -4.97
CA LEU A 134 -16.32 -7.24 -4.81
C LEU A 134 -17.43 -8.31 -4.81
N ASN A 135 -17.18 -9.37 -5.57
CA ASN A 135 -17.94 -10.61 -5.52
C ASN A 135 -16.99 -11.82 -5.47
N ILE A 136 -17.54 -13.02 -5.33
CA ILE A 136 -16.72 -14.24 -5.17
C ILE A 136 -15.85 -14.47 -6.42
N ASN A 137 -16.36 -14.21 -7.63
CA ASN A 137 -15.58 -14.38 -8.86
C ASN A 137 -14.41 -13.40 -8.95
N GLU A 138 -14.62 -12.14 -8.56
CA GLU A 138 -13.55 -11.14 -8.47
C GLU A 138 -12.42 -11.58 -7.52
N ILE A 139 -12.77 -12.24 -6.42
CA ILE A 139 -11.78 -12.75 -5.46
C ILE A 139 -11.06 -14.00 -6.03
N MET A 140 -11.82 -14.95 -6.56
CA MET A 140 -11.30 -16.25 -7.01
C MET A 140 -10.46 -16.15 -8.29
N LEU A 141 -10.80 -15.22 -9.19
CA LEU A 141 -10.14 -15.06 -10.49
C LEU A 141 -9.13 -13.90 -10.53
N ASN A 142 -8.86 -13.25 -9.39
CA ASN A 142 -8.09 -11.99 -9.32
C ASN A 142 -8.64 -10.93 -10.28
N GLY A 143 -9.93 -10.66 -10.17
CA GLY A 143 -10.64 -9.69 -11.00
C GLY A 143 -10.16 -8.25 -10.80
N ASP A 144 -10.68 -7.37 -11.66
CA ASP A 144 -10.24 -5.98 -11.74
C ASP A 144 -10.53 -5.18 -10.47
N HIS A 145 -11.60 -5.49 -9.75
CA HIS A 145 -11.93 -4.79 -8.50
C HIS A 145 -10.96 -5.15 -7.38
N LEU A 146 -10.57 -6.43 -7.27
CA LEU A 146 -9.55 -6.83 -6.31
C LEU A 146 -8.20 -6.18 -6.63
N ARG A 147 -7.84 -6.12 -7.91
CA ARG A 147 -6.62 -5.43 -8.36
C ARG A 147 -6.65 -3.94 -8.05
N ARG A 148 -7.78 -3.26 -8.29
CA ARG A 148 -7.95 -1.84 -7.92
C ARG A 148 -7.82 -1.61 -6.42
N LEU A 149 -8.39 -2.48 -5.59
CA LEU A 149 -8.22 -2.41 -4.13
C LEU A 149 -6.76 -2.56 -3.72
N ALA A 150 -6.04 -3.52 -4.30
CA ALA A 150 -4.61 -3.67 -4.04
C ALA A 150 -3.83 -2.39 -4.42
N LEU A 151 -4.08 -1.83 -5.61
CA LEU A 151 -3.44 -0.59 -6.07
C LEU A 151 -3.75 0.60 -5.15
N LYS A 152 -4.99 0.73 -4.66
CA LYS A 152 -5.36 1.78 -3.70
C LYS A 152 -4.67 1.60 -2.35
N TRP A 153 -4.54 0.36 -1.89
CA TRP A 153 -3.82 0.05 -0.65
C TRP A 153 -2.35 0.42 -0.77
N ASP A 154 -1.70 0.00 -1.87
CA ASP A 154 -0.29 0.30 -2.16
C ASP A 154 -0.06 1.81 -2.28
N GLN A 155 -0.95 2.53 -2.98
CA GLN A 155 -0.86 3.98 -3.11
C GLN A 155 -0.95 4.65 -1.73
N LEU A 156 -1.92 4.26 -0.89
CA LEU A 156 -2.08 4.84 0.45
C LEU A 156 -0.88 4.53 1.35
N TYR A 157 -0.32 3.32 1.26
CA TYR A 157 0.91 2.94 1.95
C TYR A 157 2.07 3.85 1.55
N HIS A 158 2.30 4.03 0.24
CA HIS A 158 3.38 4.86 -0.26
C HIS A 158 3.18 6.34 0.06
N ASP A 159 1.99 6.89 -0.14
CA ASP A 159 1.66 8.27 0.23
C ASP A 159 1.90 8.52 1.72
N THR A 160 1.57 7.54 2.58
CA THR A 160 1.82 7.62 4.01
C THR A 160 3.30 7.59 4.34
N LEU A 161 4.06 6.66 3.73
CA LEU A 161 5.51 6.57 3.88
C LEU A 161 6.20 7.88 3.49
N GLU A 162 5.80 8.47 2.35
CA GLU A 162 6.37 9.72 1.85
C GLU A 162 6.09 10.89 2.79
N VAL A 163 4.86 11.03 3.28
CA VAL A 163 4.48 12.08 4.25
C VAL A 163 5.17 11.87 5.60
N ALA A 164 5.24 10.63 6.08
CA ALA A 164 5.92 10.29 7.32
C ALA A 164 7.43 10.58 7.24
N THR A 165 8.07 10.26 6.11
CA THR A 165 9.50 10.52 5.87
C THR A 165 9.80 12.02 5.79
N ALA A 166 8.90 12.81 5.19
CA ALA A 166 9.03 14.26 5.13
C ALA A 166 8.98 14.93 6.53
N GLY A 167 8.31 14.27 7.48
CA GLY A 167 8.20 14.66 8.88
C GLY A 167 7.27 15.85 9.13
N GLY A 168 6.97 16.10 10.40
CA GLY A 168 6.17 17.25 10.85
C GLY A 168 4.66 17.04 10.86
N LEU A 169 4.18 15.88 10.40
CA LEU A 169 2.77 15.48 10.42
C LEU A 169 2.52 14.18 11.22
N ASP A 170 3.51 13.74 12.00
CA ASP A 170 3.50 12.46 12.71
C ASP A 170 2.31 12.34 13.67
N GLY A 171 2.00 13.41 14.41
CA GLY A 171 0.83 13.45 15.30
C GLY A 171 -0.47 13.28 14.53
N LYS A 172 -0.58 13.94 13.38
CA LYS A 172 -1.76 13.86 12.51
C LYS A 172 -1.96 12.46 11.93
N LEU A 173 -0.88 11.80 11.51
CA LEU A 173 -0.93 10.42 11.03
C LEU A 173 -1.38 9.44 12.13
N ARG A 174 -0.91 9.62 13.36
CA ARG A 174 -1.39 8.84 14.53
C ARG A 174 -2.86 9.06 14.79
N ASP A 175 -3.34 10.30 14.72
CA ASP A 175 -4.75 10.62 14.92
C ASP A 175 -5.62 10.01 13.82
N ILE A 176 -5.17 10.06 12.55
CA ILE A 176 -5.86 9.38 11.43
C ILE A 176 -5.93 7.87 11.68
N ALA A 177 -4.83 7.24 12.12
CA ALA A 177 -4.82 5.81 12.45
C ALA A 177 -5.81 5.47 13.58
N LYS A 178 -5.91 6.31 14.62
CA LYS A 178 -6.90 6.13 15.70
C LYS A 178 -8.34 6.23 15.19
N GLU A 179 -8.63 7.22 14.36
CA GLU A 179 -9.96 7.38 13.78
C GLU A 179 -10.32 6.22 12.86
N LEU A 180 -9.40 5.75 12.01
CA LEU A 180 -9.59 4.56 11.19
C LEU A 180 -9.83 3.29 12.02
N TYR A 181 -9.13 3.15 13.15
CA TYR A 181 -9.34 2.05 14.09
C TYR A 181 -10.73 2.11 14.73
N LYS A 182 -11.18 3.28 15.22
CA LYS A 182 -12.54 3.48 15.75
C LYS A 182 -13.61 3.16 14.70
N MET A 183 -13.38 3.59 13.45
CA MET A 183 -14.26 3.32 12.33
C MET A 183 -14.21 1.86 11.85
N ARG A 184 -13.32 1.01 12.40
CA ARG A 184 -13.13 -0.39 11.96
C ARG A 184 -12.77 -0.48 10.47
N ASN A 185 -12.09 0.54 9.95
CA ASN A 185 -11.54 0.54 8.60
C ASN A 185 -10.12 -0.05 8.63
N HIS A 186 -10.04 -1.36 8.76
CA HIS A 186 -8.76 -2.07 8.84
C HIS A 186 -7.99 -2.04 7.53
N PHE A 187 -8.69 -1.96 6.38
CA PHE A 187 -8.06 -1.80 5.07
C PHE A 187 -7.15 -0.57 5.02
N SER A 188 -7.68 0.61 5.27
CA SER A 188 -6.91 1.86 5.25
C SER A 188 -5.98 1.98 6.46
N LEU A 189 -6.39 1.48 7.63
CA LEU A 189 -5.55 1.47 8.83
C LEU A 189 -4.24 0.71 8.60
N CYS A 190 -4.30 -0.50 8.04
CA CYS A 190 -3.11 -1.28 7.75
C CYS A 190 -2.19 -0.54 6.77
N ALA A 191 -2.71 0.10 5.72
CA ALA A 191 -1.87 0.87 4.79
C ALA A 191 -1.12 2.00 5.50
N ILE A 192 -1.83 2.79 6.32
CA ILE A 192 -1.27 3.91 7.08
C ILE A 192 -0.20 3.41 8.06
N LEU A 193 -0.51 2.40 8.86
CA LEU A 193 0.41 1.90 9.88
C LEU A 193 1.66 1.26 9.28
N ASN A 194 1.53 0.51 8.18
CA ASN A 194 2.69 -0.06 7.49
C ASN A 194 3.57 1.06 6.90
N GLY A 195 2.98 2.11 6.33
CA GLY A 195 3.72 3.26 5.82
C GLY A 195 4.45 4.02 6.92
N MET A 196 3.81 4.22 8.07
CA MET A 196 4.41 4.83 9.26
C MET A 196 5.57 3.99 9.81
N GLU A 197 5.38 2.67 9.96
CA GLU A 197 6.41 1.75 10.47
C GLU A 197 7.63 1.72 9.54
N GLN A 198 7.40 1.68 8.22
CA GLN A 198 8.48 1.74 7.23
C GLN A 198 9.27 3.06 7.30
N ALA A 199 8.60 4.18 7.64
CA ALA A 199 9.23 5.47 7.90
C ALA A 199 9.89 5.57 9.30
N GLN A 200 9.92 4.47 10.07
CA GLN A 200 10.42 4.40 11.44
C GLN A 200 9.65 5.29 12.43
N LEU A 201 8.41 5.65 12.11
CA LEU A 201 7.51 6.29 13.06
C LEU A 201 7.00 5.24 14.05
N GLN A 202 7.10 5.57 15.34
CA GLN A 202 6.59 4.71 16.41
C GLN A 202 5.09 4.45 16.21
N VAL A 203 4.68 3.18 16.16
CA VAL A 203 3.27 2.78 16.16
C VAL A 203 2.84 2.49 17.59
N GLU A 204 1.63 2.89 17.98
CA GLU A 204 1.10 2.60 19.32
C GLU A 204 1.04 1.09 19.55
N SER A 205 1.42 0.64 20.75
CA SER A 205 1.50 -0.79 21.08
C SER A 205 0.19 -1.54 20.81
N THR A 206 -0.94 -0.89 21.03
CA THR A 206 -2.29 -1.40 20.75
C THR A 206 -2.55 -1.68 19.26
N LEU A 207 -1.83 -1.00 18.36
CA LEU A 207 -1.98 -1.09 16.91
C LEU A 207 -0.90 -1.93 16.22
N THR A 208 0.14 -2.37 16.95
CA THR A 208 1.25 -3.18 16.38
C THR A 208 0.77 -4.50 15.76
N GLY A 209 -0.36 -5.05 16.21
CA GLY A 209 -0.97 -6.25 15.63
C GLY A 209 -1.38 -6.11 14.16
N PHE A 210 -1.59 -4.88 13.68
CA PHE A 210 -2.02 -4.58 12.30
C PHE A 210 -0.86 -4.48 11.30
N THR A 211 0.39 -4.28 11.77
CA THR A 211 1.58 -4.29 10.91
C THR A 211 2.35 -5.60 10.97
N ASN A 212 2.19 -6.35 12.06
CA ASN A 212 2.90 -7.60 12.26
C ASN A 212 2.53 -8.68 11.23
N ALA A 213 3.41 -8.91 10.25
CA ALA A 213 3.23 -9.91 9.20
C ALA A 213 3.48 -11.36 9.66
N LYS A 214 3.96 -11.60 10.90
CA LYS A 214 4.25 -12.95 11.40
C LYS A 214 3.03 -13.86 11.30
N GLU A 215 3.29 -15.09 10.87
CA GLU A 215 2.26 -16.13 10.69
C GLU A 215 1.05 -15.62 9.88
N ASN A 216 1.31 -14.90 8.78
CA ASN A 216 0.27 -14.34 7.92
C ASN A 216 -0.66 -13.38 8.70
N HIS A 217 -0.09 -12.39 9.39
CA HIS A 217 -0.83 -11.43 10.20
C HIS A 217 -1.72 -12.08 11.28
N HIS A 218 -1.19 -13.07 12.01
CA HIS A 218 -1.96 -13.82 13.01
C HIS A 218 -2.64 -12.91 14.05
N GLN A 219 -1.93 -11.91 14.57
CA GLN A 219 -2.47 -10.98 15.57
C GLN A 219 -3.67 -10.19 15.04
N TYR A 220 -3.56 -9.61 13.84
CA TYR A 220 -4.69 -8.98 13.15
C TYR A 220 -5.86 -9.96 12.92
N ARG A 221 -5.57 -11.16 12.38
CA ARG A 221 -6.60 -12.17 12.11
C ARG A 221 -7.34 -12.61 13.38
N PHE A 222 -6.66 -12.65 14.52
CA PHE A 222 -7.22 -12.95 15.83
C PHE A 222 -8.05 -11.78 16.38
N GLN A 223 -7.65 -10.53 16.13
CA GLN A 223 -8.42 -9.35 16.51
C GLN A 223 -9.69 -9.15 15.68
N LEU A 224 -9.80 -9.78 14.50
CA LEU A 224 -10.94 -9.63 13.60
C LEU A 224 -12.23 -10.37 14.05
N HIS A 225 -12.45 -10.52 15.34
CA HIS A 225 -13.50 -11.38 15.89
C HIS A 225 -14.45 -10.61 16.79
N THR A 226 -15.45 -9.95 16.19
CA THR A 226 -16.83 -9.78 16.74
C THR A 226 -17.69 -8.82 15.90
N ASP A 227 -17.07 -7.91 15.16
CA ASP A 227 -17.74 -6.71 14.68
C ASP A 227 -17.61 -6.50 13.15
N PRO A 228 -18.64 -5.94 12.49
CA PRO A 228 -18.54 -5.56 11.08
C PRO A 228 -17.40 -4.55 10.87
N SER A 229 -16.61 -4.75 9.81
CA SER A 229 -15.44 -3.92 9.47
C SER A 229 -15.17 -3.87 7.96
N LEU A 230 -14.31 -2.96 7.53
CA LEU A 230 -13.62 -3.07 6.23
C LEU A 230 -12.32 -3.85 6.43
N PRO A 231 -12.25 -5.12 6.01
CA PRO A 231 -11.09 -5.95 6.31
C PRO A 231 -9.87 -5.56 5.47
N PHE A 232 -8.68 -5.68 6.05
CA PHE A 232 -7.45 -5.82 5.29
C PHE A 232 -7.43 -7.22 4.66
N ILE A 233 -7.63 -7.28 3.34
CA ILE A 233 -8.01 -8.52 2.64
C ILE A 233 -6.82 -9.48 2.43
N TYR A 234 -5.59 -8.96 2.36
CA TYR A 234 -4.39 -9.74 1.98
C TYR A 234 -4.21 -11.06 2.75
N PRO A 235 -4.31 -11.10 4.10
CA PRO A 235 -4.14 -12.35 4.86
C PRO A 235 -5.17 -13.41 4.48
N PHE A 236 -6.41 -12.99 4.19
CA PHE A 236 -7.51 -13.88 3.81
C PHE A 236 -7.37 -14.39 2.37
N ILE A 237 -6.79 -13.60 1.46
CA ILE A 237 -6.46 -14.08 0.11
C ILE A 237 -5.40 -15.17 0.17
N VAL A 238 -4.39 -15.02 1.04
CA VAL A 238 -3.36 -16.07 1.25
C VAL A 238 -4.00 -17.37 1.77
N GLU A 239 -4.92 -17.28 2.71
CA GLU A 239 -5.65 -18.45 3.24
C GLU A 239 -6.57 -19.10 2.21
N LEU A 240 -7.30 -18.29 1.44
CA LEU A 240 -8.18 -18.78 0.38
C LEU A 240 -7.38 -19.54 -0.69
N ARG A 241 -6.20 -19.03 -1.07
CA ARG A 241 -5.28 -19.71 -1.98
C ARG A 241 -4.71 -21.01 -1.41
N ARG A 242 -4.76 -21.21 -0.09
CA ARG A 242 -4.44 -22.47 0.60
C ARG A 242 -5.64 -23.40 0.76
N GLY A 243 -6.79 -23.07 0.16
CA GLY A 243 -8.01 -23.87 0.18
C GLY A 243 -8.92 -23.63 1.40
N GLN A 244 -8.66 -22.59 2.20
CA GLN A 244 -9.50 -22.28 3.37
C GLN A 244 -10.67 -21.38 2.96
N HIS A 245 -11.75 -21.96 2.45
CA HIS A 245 -12.89 -21.19 1.92
C HIS A 245 -13.71 -20.45 2.99
N GLU A 246 -13.64 -20.84 4.26
CA GLU A 246 -14.35 -20.18 5.36
C GLU A 246 -13.96 -18.69 5.55
N VAL A 247 -12.79 -18.29 5.05
CA VAL A 247 -12.29 -16.91 5.12
C VAL A 247 -13.09 -15.94 4.26
N LEU A 248 -13.88 -16.43 3.30
CA LEU A 248 -14.79 -15.59 2.52
C LEU A 248 -15.77 -14.84 3.43
N LYS A 249 -16.22 -15.45 4.53
CA LYS A 249 -17.07 -14.76 5.53
C LYS A 249 -16.38 -13.55 6.14
N LYS A 250 -15.06 -13.64 6.37
CA LYS A 250 -14.24 -12.53 6.88
C LYS A 250 -14.01 -11.46 5.83
N ILE A 251 -13.80 -11.85 4.57
CA ILE A 251 -13.65 -10.89 3.45
C ILE A 251 -14.94 -10.11 3.23
N PHE A 252 -16.11 -10.77 3.29
CA PHE A 252 -17.42 -10.16 3.07
C PHE A 252 -18.06 -9.57 4.33
N SER A 253 -17.32 -9.45 5.45
CA SER A 253 -17.81 -8.78 6.66
C SER A 253 -18.23 -7.32 6.41
N PHE A 254 -17.68 -6.70 5.35
CA PHE A 254 -18.04 -5.34 4.94
C PHE A 254 -19.52 -5.19 4.58
N LEU A 255 -20.21 -6.27 4.20
CA LEU A 255 -21.64 -6.23 3.87
C LEU A 255 -22.48 -5.86 5.09
N LEU A 256 -22.13 -6.42 6.26
CA LEU A 256 -22.74 -6.04 7.54
C LEU A 256 -22.29 -4.65 7.99
N TYR A 257 -21.06 -4.27 7.64
CA TYR A 257 -20.51 -2.98 8.02
C TYR A 257 -21.18 -1.82 7.27
N LYS A 258 -21.57 -2.04 6.02
CA LYS A 258 -22.37 -1.06 5.27
C LYS A 258 -23.70 -0.73 5.97
N GLN A 259 -24.31 -1.71 6.64
CA GLN A 259 -25.52 -1.50 7.44
C GLN A 259 -25.20 -0.74 8.73
N PHE A 260 -24.10 -1.07 9.39
CA PHE A 260 -23.61 -0.36 10.58
C PHE A 260 -23.38 1.14 10.32
N ILE A 261 -22.66 1.50 9.26
CA ILE A 261 -22.38 2.90 8.92
C ILE A 261 -23.65 3.70 8.64
N ARG A 262 -24.63 3.11 7.93
CA ARG A 262 -25.91 3.78 7.68
C ARG A 262 -26.64 4.12 8.97
N GLY A 263 -26.61 3.24 9.97
CA GLY A 263 -27.19 3.49 11.28
C GLY A 263 -26.47 4.60 12.06
N CYS A 264 -25.15 4.74 11.91
CA CYS A 264 -24.41 5.85 12.51
C CYS A 264 -24.76 7.21 11.89
N GLU A 265 -24.95 7.28 10.56
CA GLU A 265 -25.38 8.48 9.84
C GLU A 265 -26.79 8.93 10.24
N GLU A 266 -27.74 7.99 10.33
CA GLU A 266 -29.12 8.26 10.75
C GLU A 266 -29.20 8.77 12.21
N ALA A 267 -28.36 8.23 13.11
CA ALA A 267 -28.33 8.63 14.52
C ALA A 267 -27.61 9.98 14.78
N THR A 268 -26.74 10.43 13.88
CA THR A 268 -26.10 11.75 14.00
C THR A 268 -27.06 12.87 13.60
N VAL A 269 -27.86 12.66 12.54
CA VAL A 269 -28.88 13.61 12.09
C VAL A 269 -30.00 13.79 13.12
N ALA A 270 -30.43 12.72 13.79
CA ALA A 270 -31.48 12.77 14.80
C ALA A 270 -31.08 13.47 16.13
N ASN A 271 -29.79 13.69 16.37
CA ASN A 271 -29.29 14.40 17.57
C ASN A 271 -29.00 15.89 17.29
N GLU A 272 -29.19 16.35 16.06
CA GLU A 272 -29.03 17.76 15.65
C GLU A 272 -30.39 18.46 15.42
N GLU A 273 -31.51 17.77 15.63
CA GLU A 273 -32.89 18.31 15.68
C GLU A 273 -33.39 18.49 17.14
#